data_AF-A0A1Z8Z4S2-F1
#
_entry.id   AF-A0A1Z8Z4S2-F1
#
_cell.length_a   1.000
_cell.length_b   1.000
_cell.length_c   1.000
_cell.angle_alpha   90.00
_cell.angle_beta   90.00
_cell.angle_gamma   90.00
#
_symmetry.space_group_name_H-M   'P 1'
#
loop_
_entity.id
_entity.type
_entity.pdbx_description
1 polymer ?
#
loop_
_entity_poly.entity_id
_entity_poly.type
_entity_poly.pdbx_seq_one_letter_code
_entity_poly.pdbx_strand_id
1 'polypeptide(L)' 'MSDPVTPEEIKQQLLKLYSRNLIDEKTCNEILQKLSQEHSYNKVFFQELLKRFKERLDFKLERGMINYLKQKLK' A
#
# COMPACT_ATOMS: atom_id res chain seq x y z
N MET A 1 -11.77 17.58 -4.03
CA MET A 1 -11.07 17.05 -5.22
C MET A 1 -10.16 15.97 -4.72
N SER A 2 -10.41 14.71 -5.07
CA SER A 2 -9.51 13.62 -4.66
C SER A 2 -8.38 13.57 -5.66
N ASP A 3 -7.20 14.03 -5.26
CA ASP A 3 -5.98 13.90 -6.06
C ASP A 3 -5.83 12.46 -6.57
N PRO A 4 -5.47 12.27 -7.86
CA PRO A 4 -5.28 10.95 -8.42
C PRO A 4 -4.15 10.26 -7.66
N VAL A 5 -4.42 9.05 -7.17
CA VAL A 5 -3.42 8.25 -6.46
C VAL A 5 -2.24 8.04 -7.39
N THR A 6 -1.05 8.42 -6.92
CA THR A 6 0.18 8.28 -7.69
C THR A 6 0.93 7.00 -7.31
N PRO A 7 1.71 6.40 -8.24
CA PRO A 7 2.59 5.28 -7.92
C PRO A 7 3.57 5.60 -6.79
N GLU A 8 4.05 6.85 -6.75
CA GLU A 8 4.97 7.35 -5.73
C GLU A 8 4.34 7.33 -4.33
N GLU A 9 3.09 7.75 -4.19
CA GLU A 9 2.36 7.66 -2.92
C GLU A 9 2.25 6.20 -2.43
N ILE A 10 1.90 5.28 -3.32
CA ILE A 10 1.83 3.85 -3.00
C ILE A 10 3.19 3.34 -2.52
N LYS A 11 4.27 3.71 -3.22
CA LYS A 11 5.65 3.34 -2.87
C LYS A 11 6.06 3.88 -1.50
N GLN A 12 5.74 5.13 -1.20
CA GLN A 12 6.00 5.74 0.11
C GLN A 12 5.24 5.05 1.24
N GLN A 13 3.96 4.68 1.02
CA GLN A 13 3.19 3.93 2.01
C GLN A 13 3.73 2.51 2.23
N LEU A 14 4.11 1.83 1.15
CA LEU A 14 4.76 0.52 1.18
C LEU A 14 6.03 0.52 2.04
N LEU A 15 6.92 1.49 1.81
CA LEU A 15 8.16 1.62 2.58
C LEU A 15 7.87 1.86 4.07
N LYS A 16 6.88 2.69 4.40
CA LYS A 16 6.46 2.92 5.79
C LYS A 16 5.90 1.65 6.44
N LEU A 17 5.06 0.90 5.73
CA LEU A 17 4.49 -0.35 6.22
C LEU A 17 5.56 -1.43 6.42
N TYR A 18 6.46 -1.58 5.45
CA TYR A 18 7.57 -2.52 5.53
C TYR A 18 8.54 -2.17 6.66
N SER A 19 8.93 -0.90 6.79
CA SER A 19 9.78 -0.42 7.89
C SER A 19 9.16 -0.66 9.27
N ARG A 20 7.83 -0.71 9.36
CA ARG A 20 7.10 -0.99 10.61
C ARG A 20 6.78 -2.47 10.80
N ASN A 21 7.31 -3.37 9.95
CA ASN A 21 7.00 -4.81 9.96
C ASN A 21 5.48 -5.11 9.87
N LEU A 22 4.71 -4.24 9.20
CA LEU A 22 3.27 -4.41 9.01
C LEU A 22 2.92 -5.23 7.76
N ILE A 23 3.88 -5.35 6.84
CA ILE A 23 3.80 -6.18 5.63
C ILE A 23 5.12 -6.93 5.44
N ASP A 24 5.03 -8.13 4.87
CA ASP A 24 6.19 -8.94 4.54
C ASP A 24 6.91 -8.43 3.29
N GLU A 25 8.21 -8.73 3.19
CA GLU A 25 9.04 -8.42 2.02
C GLU A 25 8.42 -8.93 0.71
N LYS A 26 7.83 -10.13 0.74
CA LYS A 26 7.15 -10.72 -0.43
C LYS A 26 6.01 -9.83 -0.92
N THR A 27 5.15 -9.37 0.00
CA THR A 27 4.04 -8.46 -0.34
C THR A 27 4.56 -7.12 -0.86
N CYS A 28 5.66 -6.62 -0.28
CA CYS A 28 6.30 -5.39 -0.72
C CYS A 28 6.80 -5.51 -2.18
N ASN A 29 7.55 -6.57 -2.47
CA ASN A 29 8.10 -6.83 -3.79
C ASN A 29 7.02 -7.10 -4.84
N GLU A 30 5.95 -7.85 -4.51
CA GLU A 30 4.84 -8.07 -5.43
C GLU A 30 4.17 -6.76 -5.87
N ILE A 31 3.96 -5.83 -4.94
CA ILE A 31 3.34 -4.55 -5.29
C ILE A 31 4.32 -3.67 -6.08
N LEU A 32 5.61 -3.63 -5.71
CA LEU A 32 6.64 -2.90 -6.47
C LEU A 32 6.80 -3.42 -7.91
N GLN A 33 6.73 -4.74 -8.12
CA GLN A 33 6.74 -5.32 -9.45
C GLN A 33 5.52 -4.89 -10.28
N LYS A 34 4.32 -4.93 -9.68
CA LYS A 34 3.10 -4.46 -10.35
C LYS A 34 3.15 -2.96 -10.67
N LEU A 35 3.74 -2.14 -9.81
CA LEU A 35 3.94 -0.71 -10.10
C LEU A 35 4.95 -0.48 -11.23
N SER A 36 6.01 -1.29 -11.30
CA SER A 36 7.03 -1.19 -12.35
C SER A 36 6.50 -1.60 -13.74
N GLN A 37 5.39 -2.33 -13.78
CA GLN A 37 4.69 -2.71 -15.01
C GLN A 37 3.65 -1.67 -15.46
N GLU A 38 3.72 -0.42 -15.01
CA GLU A 38 2.81 0.67 -15.42
C GLU A 38 2.57 0.71 -16.93
N HIS A 39 3.64 0.63 -17.73
CA HIS A 39 3.57 0.66 -19.20
C HIS A 39 2.85 -0.53 -19.83
N SER A 40 2.72 -1.65 -19.10
CA SER A 40 1.98 -2.84 -19.56
C SER A 40 0.48 -2.76 -19.29
N TYR A 41 0.02 -1.76 -18.54
CA TYR A 41 -1.38 -1.61 -18.17
C TYR A 41 -2.06 -0.48 -18.94
N ASN A 42 -3.37 -0.66 -19.18
CA ASN A 42 -4.21 0.45 -19.62
C ASN A 42 -4.26 1.51 -18.50
N LYS A 43 -4.14 2.79 -18.86
CA LYS A 43 -4.14 3.93 -17.91
C LYS A 43 -5.34 3.93 -16.95
N VAL A 44 -6.54 3.56 -17.42
CA VAL A 44 -7.75 3.49 -16.58
C VAL A 44 -7.62 2.35 -15.57
N PHE A 45 -7.23 1.16 -16.04
CA PHE A 45 -7.01 0.00 -15.19
C PHE A 45 -5.91 0.24 -14.17
N PHE A 46 -4.80 0.87 -14.57
CA PHE A 46 -3.69 1.18 -13.69
C PHE A 46 -4.13 2.16 -12.57
N GLN A 47 -4.92 3.17 -12.90
CA GLN A 47 -5.50 4.06 -11.89
C GLN A 47 -6.44 3.35 -10.91
N GLU A 48 -7.26 2.40 -11.36
CA GLU A 48 -8.05 1.56 -10.45
C GLU A 48 -7.17 0.65 -9.57
N LEU A 49 -6.10 0.11 -10.14
CA LEU A 49 -5.12 -0.71 -9.42
C LEU A 49 -4.44 0.11 -8.30
N LEU A 50 -4.03 1.34 -8.59
CA LEU A 50 -3.47 2.26 -7.60
C LEU A 50 -4.46 2.57 -6.47
N LYS A 51 -5.73 2.82 -6.80
CA LYS A 51 -6.79 3.01 -5.78
C LYS A 51 -6.93 1.79 -4.88
N ARG A 52 -7.02 0.59 -5.46
CA ARG A 52 -7.12 -0.66 -4.69
C ARG A 52 -5.89 -0.93 -3.82
N PHE A 53 -4.70 -0.60 -4.31
CA PHE A 53 -3.49 -0.69 -3.48
C PHE A 53 -3.56 0.27 -2.30
N LYS A 54 -3.95 1.52 -2.53
CA LYS A 54 -4.11 2.50 -1.45
C LYS A 54 -5.07 1.98 -0.39
N GLU A 55 -6.27 1.54 -0.77
CA GLU A 55 -7.26 1.01 0.16
C GLU A 55 -6.73 -0.19 0.97
N ARG A 56 -6.00 -1.11 0.32
CA ARG A 56 -5.40 -2.25 1.02
C ARG A 56 -4.30 -1.84 2.00
N LEU A 57 -3.46 -0.88 1.63
CA LEU A 57 -2.39 -0.39 2.49
C LEU A 57 -2.97 0.36 3.70
N ASP A 58 -4.00 1.18 3.49
CA ASP A 58 -4.75 1.86 4.56
C ASP A 58 -5.36 0.85 5.55
N PHE A 59 -6.05 -0.18 5.03
CA PHE A 59 -6.62 -1.22 5.88
C PHE A 59 -5.57 -1.98 6.71
N LYS A 60 -4.38 -2.21 6.13
CA LYS A 60 -3.24 -2.81 6.85
C LYS A 60 -2.70 -1.88 7.94
N LEU A 61 -2.62 -0.57 7.68
CA LEU A 61 -2.25 0.43 8.67
C LEU A 61 -3.24 0.46 9.83
N GLU A 62 -4.54 0.50 9.54
CA GLU A 62 -5.60 0.47 10.56
C GLU A 62 -5.54 -0.79 11.42
N ARG A 63 -5.43 -1.98 10.80
CA ARG A 63 -5.26 -3.23 11.55
C ARG A 63 -3.99 -3.24 12.39
N GLY A 64 -2.88 -2.73 11.86
CA GLY A 64 -1.63 -2.58 12.60
C GLY A 64 -1.79 -1.68 13.83
N MET A 65 -2.45 -0.53 13.67
CA MET A 65 -2.77 0.38 14.78
C MET A 65 -3.65 -0.27 15.84
N ILE A 66 -4.70 -0.99 15.44
CA ILE A 66 -5.59 -1.70 16.38
C ILE A 66 -4.81 -2.76 17.17
N ASN A 67 -3.95 -3.54 16.50
CA ASN A 67 -3.13 -4.55 17.18
C ASN A 67 -2.10 -3.93 18.13
N TYR A 68 -1.50 -2.80 17.74
CA TYR A 68 -0.58 -2.06 18.60
C TYR A 68 -1.28 -1.51 19.85
N LEU A 69 -2.46 -0.90 19.69
CA LEU A 69 -3.28 -0.41 20.80
C LEU A 69 -3.69 -1.54 21.74
N LYS A 70 -4.14 -2.68 21.21
CA LYS A 70 -4.47 -3.87 22.03
C LYS A 70 -3.30 -4.39 22.86
N GLN A 71 -2.07 -4.34 22.34
CA GLN A 71 -0.88 -4.78 23.07
C GLN A 71 -0.44 -3.79 24.15
N LYS A 72 -0.67 -2.49 23.94
CA LYS A 72 -0.30 -1.42 24.89
C LYS A 72 -1.34 -1.12 25.96
N LEU A 73 -2.58 -1.60 25.81
CA LEU A 73 -3.67 -1.48 26.79
C LEU A 73 -3.71 -2.63 27.81
N LYS A 74 -2.66 -3.45 27.88
CA LYS A 74 -2.49 -4.53 28.85
C LYS A 74 -1.49 -4.13 29.92
#